data_AF-A0A949CLP8-F1
#
_entry.id   AF-A0A949CLP8-F1
#
_cell.length_a   1.000
_cell.length_b   1.000
_cell.length_c   1.000
_cell.angle_alpha   90.00
_cell.angle_beta   90.00
_cell.angle_gamma   90.00
#
_symmetry.space_group_name_H-M   'P 1'
#
loop_
_entity.id
_entity.type
_entity.pdbx_description
1 polymer ?
#
loop_
_entity_poly.entity_id
_entity_poly.type
_entity_poly.pdbx_seq_one_letter_code
_entity_poly.pdbx_strand_id
1 'polypeptide(L)'
;MSRFAESPEKENVDEQLTAYLDGELSASDATALEKRLVDEESLRLRLAELRKAYELLDELPETPYNQRFTQSTLEHVVEDFRKSESLPKTTPLEGRGPSHQAKKSNLSWNFGIALISSIAIGAVAGGLWQFMQHSRQVQDLNLVANVTGLLDVDELTVAKELSKEQTAIKYLQDYYSDYFIPPAPKSISDRITWISSLTPVQQAKLSYNRELLAKLDSSTYRRIDAIEKQIESSESQEALHETIRVVGLVMDSNQNSERLALDGMKQSTRMRVDYLKGKLNYKAATHYFLNRLPQSDQDAVKSWGEDTLEPALVAVSRTSGRNLSELINRFMFIFRTIDGKAEELMTPLVNELLPDLSSDGRTLLSNLRLEEQLSVLFDCLDPQANSYETLLEQYSNLPSKSKELIDLSNPSDTKSQINREVLRRRFSRPRN
;
A
#
# COMPACT_ATOMS: atom_id res chain seq x y z
N MET A 1 28.44 -2.18 -39.88
CA MET A 1 28.06 -1.33 -38.74
C MET A 1 27.47 -0.04 -39.29
N SER A 2 26.19 -0.08 -39.67
CA SER A 2 25.43 1.11 -40.06
C SER A 2 24.69 1.57 -38.82
N ARG A 3 25.13 2.67 -38.20
CA ARG A 3 24.39 3.30 -37.09
C ARG A 3 23.11 3.87 -37.67
N PHE A 4 21.98 3.35 -37.22
CA PHE A 4 20.66 3.96 -37.40
C PHE A 4 20.71 5.36 -36.79
N ALA A 5 20.82 6.38 -37.61
CA ALA A 5 20.44 7.73 -37.20
C ALA A 5 18.91 7.74 -37.22
N GLU A 6 18.30 7.55 -36.05
CA GLU A 6 16.87 7.82 -35.88
C GLU A 6 16.62 9.30 -36.19
N SER A 7 15.52 9.57 -36.91
CA SER A 7 15.16 10.94 -37.28
C SER A 7 14.87 11.75 -36.01
N PRO A 8 15.40 12.98 -35.85
CA PRO A 8 15.21 13.82 -34.67
C PRO A 8 13.72 14.12 -34.37
N GLU A 9 12.85 13.93 -35.36
CA GLU A 9 11.40 14.06 -35.21
C GLU A 9 10.78 12.95 -34.34
N LYS A 10 11.34 11.73 -34.35
CA LYS A 10 10.86 10.62 -33.50
C LYS A 10 11.24 10.81 -32.04
N GLU A 11 12.44 11.31 -31.78
CA GLU A 11 12.95 11.56 -30.43
C GLU A 11 12.09 12.60 -29.70
N ASN A 12 11.61 13.62 -30.42
CA ASN A 12 10.70 14.63 -29.87
C ASN A 12 9.30 14.07 -29.51
N VAL A 13 8.82 13.08 -30.28
CA VAL A 13 7.52 12.45 -30.03
C VAL A 13 7.55 11.55 -28.80
N ASP A 14 8.60 10.73 -28.66
CA ASP A 14 8.75 9.84 -27.51
C ASP A 14 8.92 10.63 -26.20
N GLU A 15 9.64 11.75 -26.23
CA GLU A 15 9.76 12.67 -25.08
C GLU A 15 8.38 13.24 -24.67
N GLN A 16 7.57 13.70 -25.63
CA GLN A 16 6.21 14.19 -25.36
C GLN A 16 5.28 13.12 -24.80
N LEU A 17 5.33 11.89 -25.34
CA LEU A 17 4.52 10.77 -24.84
C LEU A 17 4.94 10.35 -23.44
N THR A 18 6.24 10.38 -23.14
CA THR A 18 6.76 10.06 -21.79
C THR A 18 6.36 11.13 -20.78
N ALA A 19 6.54 12.41 -21.11
CA ALA A 19 6.09 13.52 -20.27
C ALA A 19 4.57 13.51 -20.04
N TYR A 20 3.78 13.02 -21.01
CA TYR A 20 2.34 12.81 -20.83
C TYR A 20 2.02 11.70 -19.83
N LEU A 21 2.77 10.59 -19.86
CA LEU A 21 2.59 9.48 -18.90
C LEU A 21 2.98 9.87 -17.48
N ASP A 22 4.06 10.64 -17.32
CA ASP A 22 4.54 11.11 -16.01
C ASP A 22 3.71 12.30 -15.47
N GLY A 23 2.84 12.89 -16.30
CA GLY A 23 1.99 14.03 -15.94
C GLY A 23 2.73 15.38 -15.93
N GLU A 24 3.88 15.49 -16.59
CA GLU A 24 4.71 16.68 -16.64
C GLU A 24 4.34 17.65 -17.78
N LEU A 25 3.48 17.24 -18.71
CA LEU A 25 3.00 18.14 -19.77
C LEU A 25 2.12 19.27 -19.21
N SER A 26 2.29 20.46 -19.79
CA SER A 26 1.37 21.57 -19.54
C SER A 26 -0.05 21.22 -20.04
N ALA A 27 -1.09 21.81 -19.47
CA ALA A 27 -2.47 21.52 -19.85
C ALA A 27 -2.76 21.76 -21.35
N SER A 28 -2.14 22.79 -21.94
CA SER A 28 -2.26 23.07 -23.38
C SER A 28 -1.57 22.01 -24.24
N ASP A 29 -0.40 21.54 -23.82
CA ASP A 29 0.37 20.54 -24.56
C ASP A 29 -0.27 19.16 -24.46
N ALA A 30 -0.78 18.80 -23.27
CA ALA A 30 -1.57 17.59 -23.06
C ALA A 30 -2.82 17.59 -23.97
N THR A 31 -3.58 18.69 -24.01
CA THR A 31 -4.76 18.80 -24.89
C THR A 31 -4.39 18.67 -26.38
N ALA A 32 -3.26 19.26 -26.79
CA ALA A 32 -2.79 19.15 -28.17
C ALA A 32 -2.35 17.73 -28.52
N LEU A 33 -1.66 17.05 -27.61
CA LEU A 33 -1.23 15.65 -27.77
C LEU A 33 -2.42 14.69 -27.79
N GLU A 34 -3.41 14.87 -26.91
CA GLU A 34 -4.64 14.09 -26.88
C GLU A 34 -5.39 14.18 -28.22
N LYS A 35 -5.47 15.38 -28.80
CA LYS A 35 -6.06 15.55 -30.13
C LYS A 35 -5.31 14.76 -31.20
N ARG A 36 -3.97 14.80 -31.18
CA ARG A 36 -3.13 14.00 -32.10
C ARG A 36 -3.29 12.50 -31.87
N LEU A 37 -3.43 12.04 -30.63
CA LEU A 37 -3.69 10.63 -30.31
C LEU A 37 -5.01 10.14 -30.89
N VAL A 38 -6.04 10.99 -30.99
CA VAL A 38 -7.30 10.63 -31.66
C VAL A 38 -7.09 10.39 -33.16
N ASP A 39 -6.34 11.28 -33.81
CA ASP A 39 -6.19 11.29 -35.27
C ASP A 39 -5.10 10.32 -35.77
N GLU A 40 -4.05 10.08 -34.99
CA GLU A 40 -2.85 9.32 -35.38
C GLU A 40 -2.80 7.94 -34.69
N GLU A 41 -3.08 6.86 -35.45
CA GLU A 41 -3.00 5.48 -34.95
C GLU A 41 -1.58 5.09 -34.48
N SER A 42 -0.55 5.56 -35.18
CA SER A 42 0.85 5.29 -34.82
C SER A 42 1.24 5.83 -33.45
N LEU A 43 0.71 7.00 -33.05
CA LEU A 43 0.96 7.56 -31.72
C LEU A 43 0.26 6.74 -30.63
N ARG A 44 -0.95 6.24 -30.90
CA ARG A 44 -1.67 5.37 -29.94
C ARG A 44 -0.93 4.06 -29.71
N LEU A 45 -0.43 3.43 -30.78
CA LEU A 45 0.37 2.22 -30.67
C LEU A 45 1.66 2.48 -29.87
N ARG A 46 2.34 3.60 -30.14
CA ARG A 46 3.56 3.97 -29.42
C ARG A 46 3.31 4.26 -27.94
N LEU A 47 2.24 4.97 -27.61
CA LEU A 47 1.84 5.22 -26.22
C LEU A 47 1.50 3.93 -25.47
N ALA A 48 0.84 2.97 -26.14
CA ALA A 48 0.56 1.66 -25.58
C ALA A 48 1.83 0.84 -25.32
N GLU A 49 2.82 0.89 -26.24
CA GLU A 49 4.14 0.28 -26.04
C GLU A 49 4.88 0.89 -24.84
N LEU A 50 4.90 2.22 -24.71
CA LEU A 50 5.54 2.91 -23.58
C LEU A 50 4.86 2.55 -22.25
N ARG A 51 3.53 2.54 -22.20
CA ARG A 51 2.78 2.09 -21.00
C ARG A 51 3.15 0.68 -20.59
N LYS A 52 3.19 -0.25 -21.56
CA LYS A 52 3.60 -1.64 -21.30
C LYS A 52 5.03 -1.72 -20.77
N ALA A 53 5.94 -0.88 -21.25
CA ALA A 53 7.31 -0.82 -20.75
C ALA A 53 7.37 -0.33 -19.29
N TYR A 54 6.55 0.66 -18.91
CA TYR A 54 6.41 1.11 -17.52
C TYR A 54 5.80 0.03 -16.62
N GLU A 55 4.76 -0.66 -17.07
CA GLU A 55 4.17 -1.79 -16.35
C GLU A 55 5.21 -2.91 -16.11
N LEU A 56 6.05 -3.21 -17.10
CA LEU A 56 7.14 -4.17 -16.95
C LEU A 56 8.23 -3.71 -15.96
N LEU A 57 8.48 -2.39 -15.84
CA LEU A 57 9.38 -1.86 -14.82
C LEU A 57 8.79 -2.01 -13.42
N ASP A 58 7.48 -1.84 -13.27
CA ASP A 58 6.77 -2.06 -12.01
C ASP A 58 6.72 -3.55 -11.64
N GLU A 59 6.71 -4.45 -12.63
CA GLU A 59 6.80 -5.90 -12.45
C GLU A 59 8.22 -6.41 -12.21
N LEU A 60 9.25 -5.56 -12.31
CA LEU A 60 10.60 -6.00 -11.97
C LEU A 60 10.60 -6.49 -10.52
N PRO A 61 11.03 -7.74 -10.28
CA PRO A 61 11.06 -8.27 -8.93
C PRO A 61 11.89 -7.31 -8.09
N GLU A 62 11.31 -6.81 -7.00
CA GLU A 62 12.08 -6.08 -6.00
C GLU A 62 13.28 -6.95 -5.67
N THR A 63 14.47 -6.52 -6.08
CA THR A 63 15.69 -7.28 -5.77
C THR A 63 15.68 -7.45 -4.26
N PRO A 64 15.60 -8.70 -3.75
CA PRO A 64 15.40 -8.92 -2.33
C PRO A 64 16.50 -8.16 -1.62
N TYR A 65 16.11 -7.24 -0.72
CA TYR A 65 17.05 -6.38 -0.01
C TYR A 65 18.16 -7.24 0.56
N ASN A 66 19.31 -7.23 -0.11
CA ASN A 66 20.45 -8.00 0.35
C ASN A 66 20.93 -7.27 1.60
N GLN A 67 20.50 -7.73 2.76
CA GLN A 67 20.86 -7.17 4.06
C GLN A 67 22.38 -6.96 4.18
N ARG A 68 23.16 -7.81 3.50
CA ARG A 68 24.62 -7.72 3.42
C ARG A 68 25.12 -6.50 2.63
N PHE A 69 24.41 -6.07 1.59
CA PHE A 69 24.74 -4.86 0.84
C PHE A 69 24.42 -3.59 1.64
N THR A 70 23.25 -3.54 2.28
CA THR A 70 22.88 -2.42 3.17
C THR A 70 23.82 -2.34 4.37
N GLN A 71 24.18 -3.48 4.97
CA GLN A 71 25.17 -3.56 6.04
C GLN A 71 26.55 -3.10 5.57
N SER A 72 27.01 -3.54 4.38
CA SER A 72 28.28 -3.09 3.79
C SER A 72 28.30 -1.60 3.48
N THR A 73 27.19 -1.02 3.03
CA THR A 73 27.09 0.41 2.74
C THR A 73 27.09 1.23 4.02
N LEU A 74 26.38 0.77 5.06
CA LEU A 74 26.44 1.36 6.40
C LEU A 74 27.84 1.24 7.01
N GLU A 75 28.51 0.10 6.85
CA GLU A 75 29.89 -0.10 7.31
C GLU A 75 30.85 0.87 6.63
N HIS A 76 30.75 1.08 5.30
CA HIS A 76 31.58 2.07 4.59
C HIS A 76 31.27 3.50 5.05
N VAL A 77 30.00 3.87 5.22
CA VAL A 77 29.65 5.22 5.69
C VAL A 77 30.16 5.44 7.11
N VAL A 78 30.03 4.46 8.00
CA VAL A 78 30.59 4.51 9.36
C VAL A 78 32.11 4.58 9.35
N GLU A 79 32.77 3.87 8.42
CA GLU A 79 34.22 3.92 8.26
C GLU A 79 34.69 5.28 7.73
N ASP A 80 33.96 5.91 6.80
CA ASP A 80 34.22 7.26 6.33
C ASP A 80 34.02 8.31 7.43
N PHE A 81 32.97 8.17 8.25
CA PHE A 81 32.77 9.02 9.43
C PHE A 81 33.92 8.86 10.44
N ARG A 82 34.35 7.62 10.74
CA ARG A 82 35.49 7.34 11.63
C ARG A 82 36.81 7.89 11.08
N LYS A 83 37.04 7.81 9.76
CA LYS A 83 38.18 8.43 9.10
C LYS A 83 38.13 9.95 9.18
N SER A 84 36.95 10.55 9.03
CA SER A 84 36.77 12.01 9.11
C SER A 84 36.92 12.58 10.52
N GLU A 85 36.59 11.81 11.57
CA GLU A 85 36.86 12.16 12.96
C GLU A 85 38.34 12.03 13.34
N SER A 86 39.11 11.21 12.61
CA SER A 86 40.57 11.18 12.71
C SER A 86 41.24 12.32 11.95
N LEU A 87 40.73 13.55 12.10
CA LEU A 87 41.53 14.73 11.80
C LEU A 87 42.78 14.70 12.69
N PRO A 88 43.98 14.92 12.12
CA PRO A 88 45.22 14.80 12.85
C PRO A 88 45.23 15.82 13.99
N LYS A 89 45.30 15.33 15.24
CA LYS A 89 45.74 16.13 16.38
C LYS A 89 47.06 16.77 15.97
N THR A 90 47.02 18.08 15.75
CA THR A 90 48.16 18.93 15.43
C THR A 90 49.30 18.60 16.39
N THR A 91 50.28 17.87 15.90
CA THR A 91 51.53 17.58 16.58
C THR A 91 52.20 18.93 16.87
N PRO A 92 52.57 19.24 18.12
CA PRO A 92 53.41 20.39 18.42
C PRO A 92 54.77 20.14 17.77
N LEU A 93 55.08 20.88 16.71
CA LEU A 93 56.39 20.90 16.07
C LEU A 93 57.39 21.60 17.01
N GLU A 94 58.04 20.83 17.87
CA GLU A 94 59.26 21.23 18.56
C GLU A 94 60.50 20.92 17.69
N GLY A 95 61.21 21.98 17.29
CA GLY A 95 62.67 21.99 17.35
C GLY A 95 63.51 22.06 16.05
N ARG A 96 64.18 23.22 15.88
CA ARG A 96 65.47 23.52 15.18
C ARG A 96 65.50 23.39 13.65
N GLY A 97 65.88 24.36 12.80
CA GLY A 97 66.61 25.65 12.80
C GLY A 97 67.41 25.73 11.46
N PRO A 98 68.25 26.74 11.12
CA PRO A 98 68.10 28.20 11.12
C PRO A 98 68.18 28.83 9.69
N SER A 99 68.09 30.17 9.64
CA SER A 99 68.56 31.12 8.58
C SER A 99 67.98 31.02 7.16
N HIS A 100 67.18 32.02 6.76
CA HIS A 100 67.69 33.18 6.03
C HIS A 100 66.63 34.31 6.01
N GLN A 101 67.13 35.53 6.09
CA GLN A 101 66.40 36.79 6.13
C GLN A 101 65.42 36.93 4.96
N ALA A 102 64.13 37.05 5.25
CA ALA A 102 63.18 37.68 4.34
C ALA A 102 62.31 38.65 5.14
N LYS A 103 62.13 39.82 4.53
CA LYS A 103 61.71 41.07 5.14
C LYS A 103 60.32 40.99 5.78
N LYS A 104 60.22 41.64 6.94
CA LYS A 104 59.00 41.92 7.70
C LYS A 104 57.95 42.61 6.82
N SER A 105 56.82 41.93 6.65
CA SER A 105 55.53 42.53 6.28
C SER A 105 54.54 42.14 7.38
N ASN A 106 54.30 43.07 8.32
CA ASN A 106 53.41 42.92 9.47
C ASN A 106 51.93 43.03 9.07
N LEU A 107 51.48 42.21 8.12
CA LEU A 107 50.13 42.31 7.58
C LEU A 107 49.63 40.96 7.04
N SER A 108 49.39 39.97 7.91
CA SER A 108 48.53 38.81 7.55
C SER A 108 48.18 37.82 8.67
N TRP A 109 48.69 37.93 9.91
CA TRP A 109 48.36 36.90 10.93
C TRP A 109 46.93 37.02 11.49
N ASN A 110 46.34 38.22 11.46
CA ASN A 110 44.92 38.41 11.84
C ASN A 110 43.93 37.86 10.80
N PHE A 111 44.34 37.67 9.53
CA PHE A 111 43.47 37.09 8.50
C PHE A 111 43.39 35.55 8.60
N GLY A 112 44.47 34.88 9.02
CA GLY A 112 44.49 33.42 9.18
C GLY A 112 43.58 32.90 10.28
N ILE A 113 43.52 33.61 11.43
CA ILE A 113 42.62 33.25 12.56
C ILE A 113 41.15 33.53 12.19
N ALA A 114 40.89 34.63 11.46
CA ALA A 114 39.54 34.94 10.98
C ALA A 114 38.99 33.87 10.04
N LEU A 115 39.80 33.32 9.12
CA LEU A 115 39.36 32.30 8.18
C LEU A 115 39.03 30.96 8.88
N ILE A 116 39.88 30.49 9.79
CA ILE A 116 39.67 29.22 10.51
C ILE A 116 38.45 29.32 11.46
N SER A 117 38.28 30.47 12.13
CA SER A 117 37.10 30.69 12.98
C SER A 117 35.79 30.72 12.18
N SER A 118 35.80 31.25 10.94
CA SER A 118 34.61 31.28 10.08
C SER A 118 34.15 29.88 9.64
N ILE A 119 35.09 28.96 9.36
CA ILE A 119 34.78 27.57 9.01
C ILE A 119 34.20 26.83 10.22
N ALA A 120 34.79 27.01 11.41
CA ALA A 120 34.29 26.41 12.63
C ALA A 120 32.88 26.91 13.00
N ILE A 121 32.64 28.22 12.89
CA ILE A 121 31.31 28.81 13.12
C ILE A 121 30.30 28.30 12.08
N GLY A 122 30.68 28.21 10.80
CA GLY A 122 29.85 27.65 9.75
C GLY A 122 29.48 26.18 9.97
N ALA A 123 30.43 25.35 10.39
CA ALA A 123 30.20 23.94 10.71
C ALA A 123 29.29 23.75 11.94
N VAL A 124 29.49 24.54 13.00
CA VAL A 124 28.63 24.52 14.20
C VAL A 124 27.22 25.03 13.86
N ALA A 125 27.11 26.12 13.11
CA ALA A 125 25.81 26.65 12.68
C ALA A 125 25.07 25.67 11.75
N GLY A 126 25.78 25.03 10.82
CA GLY A 126 25.23 23.99 9.95
C GLY A 126 24.76 22.76 10.72
N GLY A 127 25.57 22.27 11.67
CA GLY A 127 25.19 21.16 12.55
C GLY A 127 23.99 21.48 13.42
N LEU A 128 23.91 22.69 13.98
CA LEU A 128 22.75 23.16 14.75
C LEU A 128 21.50 23.29 13.87
N TRP A 129 21.63 23.81 12.65
CA TRP A 129 20.51 23.88 11.70
C TRP A 129 19.97 22.49 11.35
N GLN A 130 20.87 21.57 11.01
CA GLN A 130 20.51 20.20 10.66
C GLN A 130 19.89 19.47 11.85
N PHE A 131 20.42 19.65 13.06
CA PHE A 131 19.85 19.12 14.29
C PHE A 131 18.46 19.70 14.59
N MET A 132 18.25 21.01 14.37
CA MET A 132 16.94 21.64 14.52
C MET A 132 15.92 21.13 13.50
N GLN A 133 16.32 20.92 12.25
CA GLN A 133 15.45 20.31 11.24
C GLN A 133 15.11 18.85 11.59
N HIS A 134 16.10 18.06 12.03
CA HIS A 134 15.87 16.70 12.50
C HIS A 134 14.95 16.67 13.72
N SER A 135 15.08 17.62 14.65
CA SER A 135 14.23 17.67 15.84
C SER A 135 12.75 17.92 15.49
N ARG A 136 12.46 18.77 14.50
CA ARG A 136 11.08 18.97 14.00
C ARG A 136 10.53 17.72 13.32
N GLN A 137 11.34 17.08 12.46
CA GLN A 137 10.94 15.84 11.79
C GLN A 137 10.67 14.71 12.80
N VAL A 138 11.48 14.63 13.85
CA VAL A 138 11.28 13.65 14.93
C VAL A 138 10.05 13.99 15.76
N GLN A 139 9.64 15.26 15.89
CA GLN A 139 8.39 15.63 16.57
C GLN A 139 7.14 15.18 15.78
N ASP A 140 7.18 15.26 14.46
CA ASP A 140 6.05 14.91 13.59
C ASP A 140 5.98 13.40 13.25
N LEU A 141 6.65 12.55 14.04
CA LEU A 141 6.79 11.12 13.73
C LEU A 141 5.45 10.37 13.72
N ASN A 142 4.50 10.73 14.59
CA ASN A 142 3.16 10.15 14.54
C ASN A 142 2.42 10.58 13.27
N LEU A 143 2.48 11.86 12.89
CA LEU A 143 1.92 12.37 11.64
C LEU A 143 2.48 11.61 10.43
N VAL A 144 3.80 11.39 10.39
CA VAL A 144 4.45 10.60 9.33
C VAL A 144 3.98 9.14 9.38
N ALA A 145 3.99 8.48 10.53
CA ALA A 145 3.54 7.09 10.64
C ALA A 145 2.07 6.89 10.23
N ASN A 146 1.25 7.92 10.44
CA ASN A 146 -0.20 7.87 10.24
C ASN A 146 -0.66 8.50 8.91
N VAL A 147 0.23 9.07 8.08
CA VAL A 147 -0.16 9.94 6.95
C VAL A 147 -1.15 9.28 5.98
N THR A 148 -0.95 8.02 5.58
CA THR A 148 -1.84 7.34 4.64
C THR A 148 -3.23 7.16 5.25
N GLY A 149 -3.29 6.66 6.48
CA GLY A 149 -4.53 6.53 7.23
C GLY A 149 -5.23 7.87 7.47
N LEU A 150 -4.49 8.95 7.74
CA LEU A 150 -5.06 10.29 7.94
C LEU A 150 -5.68 10.85 6.66
N LEU A 151 -5.05 10.60 5.51
CA LEU A 151 -5.63 10.94 4.20
C LEU A 151 -6.89 10.11 3.92
N ASP A 152 -6.89 8.83 4.29
CA ASP A 152 -8.02 7.93 4.08
C ASP A 152 -9.19 8.21 5.04
N VAL A 153 -8.92 8.58 6.28
CA VAL A 153 -9.94 8.90 7.28
C VAL A 153 -10.51 10.30 7.07
N ASP A 154 -9.67 11.27 6.71
CA ASP A 154 -10.03 12.65 6.34
C ASP A 154 -10.60 13.55 7.44
N GLU A 155 -11.26 12.97 8.47
CA GLU A 155 -11.86 13.67 9.60
C GLU A 155 -11.73 12.87 10.91
N LEU A 156 -11.52 13.55 12.05
CA LEU A 156 -11.41 12.89 13.36
C LEU A 156 -12.65 12.07 13.74
N THR A 157 -13.84 12.54 13.37
CA THR A 157 -15.12 11.86 13.60
C THR A 157 -15.14 10.47 12.95
N VAL A 158 -14.59 10.34 11.74
CA VAL A 158 -14.48 9.05 11.03
C VAL A 158 -13.53 8.13 11.80
N ALA A 159 -12.36 8.61 12.22
CA ALA A 159 -11.43 7.80 13.04
C ALA A 159 -12.08 7.33 14.36
N LYS A 160 -12.83 8.20 15.04
CA LYS A 160 -13.54 7.84 16.28
C LYS A 160 -14.60 6.77 16.06
N GLU A 161 -15.40 6.88 15.01
CA GLU A 161 -16.40 5.86 14.68
C GLU A 161 -15.75 4.52 14.31
N LEU A 162 -14.70 4.55 13.47
CA LEU A 162 -13.96 3.33 13.09
C LEU A 162 -13.25 2.69 14.28
N SER A 163 -12.79 3.48 15.26
CA SER A 163 -12.15 2.94 16.46
C SER A 163 -13.08 2.10 17.34
N LYS A 164 -14.40 2.13 17.09
CA LYS A 164 -15.34 1.22 17.76
C LYS A 164 -15.26 -0.22 17.24
N GLU A 165 -14.66 -0.44 16.06
CA GLU A 165 -14.51 -1.74 15.42
C GLU A 165 -13.31 -2.54 15.97
N GLN A 166 -13.23 -2.65 17.30
CA GLN A 166 -12.08 -3.19 18.04
C GLN A 166 -11.71 -4.63 17.60
N THR A 167 -12.70 -5.48 17.35
CA THR A 167 -12.47 -6.85 16.87
C THR A 167 -11.77 -6.86 15.52
N ALA A 168 -12.25 -6.08 14.53
CA ALA A 168 -11.64 -6.02 13.21
C ALA A 168 -10.23 -5.43 13.27
N ILE A 169 -10.04 -4.33 14.03
CA ILE A 169 -8.73 -3.68 14.21
C ILE A 169 -7.71 -4.68 14.78
N LYS A 170 -8.07 -5.42 15.84
CA LYS A 170 -7.18 -6.41 16.46
C LYS A 170 -6.71 -7.48 15.48
N TYR A 171 -7.61 -8.05 14.68
CA TYR A 171 -7.24 -9.07 13.70
C TYR A 171 -6.35 -8.51 12.59
N LEU A 172 -6.61 -7.28 12.15
CA LEU A 172 -5.82 -6.64 11.10
C LEU A 172 -4.44 -6.19 11.59
N GLN A 173 -4.32 -5.72 12.84
CA GLN A 173 -3.02 -5.40 13.44
C GLN A 173 -2.10 -6.61 13.46
N ASP A 174 -2.65 -7.77 13.85
CA ASP A 174 -1.91 -9.01 13.86
C ASP A 174 -1.55 -9.48 12.43
N TYR A 175 -2.50 -9.42 11.50
CA TYR A 175 -2.27 -9.77 10.10
C TYR A 175 -1.18 -8.92 9.45
N TYR A 176 -1.19 -7.61 9.71
CA TYR A 176 -0.22 -6.65 9.18
C TYR A 176 0.96 -6.39 10.14
N SER A 177 1.23 -7.26 11.11
CA SER A 177 2.24 -7.01 12.15
C SER A 177 3.63 -6.61 11.60
N ASP A 178 4.04 -7.16 10.47
CA ASP A 178 5.30 -6.82 9.80
C ASP A 178 5.32 -5.41 9.19
N TYR A 179 4.16 -4.86 8.82
CA TYR A 179 3.99 -3.52 8.22
C TYR A 179 3.48 -2.49 9.23
N PHE A 180 2.91 -2.96 10.34
CA PHE A 180 2.28 -2.13 11.35
C PHE A 180 3.35 -1.38 12.15
N ILE A 181 3.38 -0.06 12.01
CA ILE A 181 4.31 0.79 12.75
C ILE A 181 3.77 0.98 14.19
N PRO A 182 4.51 0.55 15.24
CA PRO A 182 4.08 0.73 16.63
C PRO A 182 3.92 2.21 17.01
N PRO A 183 3.21 2.56 18.10
CA PRO A 183 3.10 3.97 18.52
C PRO A 183 4.48 4.56 18.83
N ALA A 184 4.74 5.77 18.31
CA ALA A 184 6.00 6.44 18.57
C ALA A 184 6.06 6.91 20.04
N PRO A 185 7.21 6.75 20.73
CA PRO A 185 7.35 7.20 22.10
C PRO A 185 7.25 8.72 22.21
N LYS A 186 6.82 9.22 23.38
CA LYS A 186 6.65 10.67 23.61
C LYS A 186 8.00 11.40 23.66
N SER A 187 9.05 10.77 24.19
CA SER A 187 10.38 11.37 24.30
C SER A 187 11.12 11.35 22.96
N ILE A 188 11.77 12.47 22.60
CA ILE A 188 12.60 12.60 21.40
C ILE A 188 13.79 11.62 21.44
N SER A 189 14.41 11.41 22.61
CA SER A 189 15.51 10.45 22.77
C SER A 189 15.09 9.03 22.41
N ASP A 190 13.89 8.66 22.86
CA ASP A 190 13.38 7.30 22.71
C ASP A 190 12.94 7.04 21.27
N ARG A 191 12.54 8.09 20.53
CA ARG A 191 12.19 7.99 19.11
C ARG A 191 13.35 7.51 18.25
N ILE A 192 14.59 7.89 18.56
CA ILE A 192 15.77 7.45 17.80
C ILE A 192 15.99 5.94 17.97
N THR A 193 15.95 5.46 19.23
CA THR A 193 16.04 4.04 19.54
C THR A 193 14.86 3.27 18.95
N TRP A 194 13.66 3.85 19.00
CA TRP A 194 12.43 3.28 18.43
C TRP A 194 12.54 3.11 16.91
N ILE A 195 12.98 4.13 16.14
CA ILE A 195 13.21 4.00 14.68
C ILE A 195 14.20 2.86 14.40
N SER A 196 15.24 2.75 15.22
CA SER A 196 16.28 1.72 15.06
C SER A 196 15.79 0.32 15.41
N SER A 197 14.70 0.21 16.20
CA SER A 197 14.06 -1.06 16.56
C SER A 197 13.02 -1.54 15.54
N LEU A 198 12.60 -0.67 14.61
CA LEU A 198 11.66 -1.03 13.55
C LEU A 198 12.27 -2.07 12.60
N THR A 199 11.42 -2.93 12.03
CA THR A 199 11.83 -3.83 10.96
C THR A 199 12.23 -3.03 9.71
N PRO A 200 13.06 -3.60 8.80
CA PRO A 200 13.39 -2.92 7.54
C PRO A 200 12.15 -2.52 6.73
N VAL A 201 11.09 -3.33 6.76
CA VAL A 201 9.81 -3.06 6.09
C VAL A 201 9.11 -1.84 6.70
N GLN A 202 9.05 -1.77 8.04
CA GLN A 202 8.48 -0.62 8.76
C GLN A 202 9.28 0.67 8.53
N GLN A 203 10.63 0.58 8.48
CA GLN A 203 11.49 1.72 8.16
C GLN A 203 11.26 2.23 6.73
N ALA A 204 11.16 1.32 5.76
CA ALA A 204 10.84 1.66 4.37
C ALA A 204 9.48 2.36 4.27
N LYS A 205 8.45 1.82 4.95
CA LYS A 205 7.12 2.43 5.00
C LYS A 205 7.14 3.83 5.62
N LEU A 206 7.87 4.02 6.71
CA LEU A 206 8.03 5.31 7.36
C LEU A 206 8.74 6.34 6.45
N SER A 207 9.76 5.90 5.70
CA SER A 207 10.46 6.74 4.72
C SER A 207 9.52 7.15 3.57
N TYR A 208 8.78 6.19 3.00
CA TYR A 208 7.77 6.44 1.98
C TYR A 208 6.73 7.46 2.46
N ASN A 209 6.21 7.27 3.68
CA ASN A 209 5.23 8.18 4.26
C ASN A 209 5.79 9.60 4.47
N ARG A 210 7.08 9.72 4.82
CA ARG A 210 7.75 11.04 4.93
C ARG A 210 7.82 11.75 3.59
N GLU A 211 8.15 11.03 2.52
CA GLU A 211 8.17 11.58 1.16
C GLU A 211 6.78 11.97 0.69
N LEU A 212 5.77 11.13 0.98
CA LEU A 212 4.38 11.44 0.70
C LEU A 212 3.95 12.73 1.40
N LEU A 213 4.24 12.87 2.70
CA LEU A 213 3.95 14.08 3.48
C LEU A 213 4.59 15.33 2.88
N ALA A 214 5.82 15.22 2.36
CA ALA A 214 6.54 16.31 1.70
C ALA A 214 5.94 16.73 0.35
N LYS A 215 5.22 15.82 -0.33
CA LYS A 215 4.54 16.07 -1.62
C LYS A 215 3.13 16.64 -1.44
N LEU A 216 2.56 16.60 -0.24
CA LEU A 216 1.21 17.12 0.00
C LEU A 216 1.16 18.64 -0.20
N ASP A 217 0.04 19.11 -0.75
CA ASP A 217 -0.23 20.53 -0.79
C ASP A 217 -0.43 21.10 0.63
N SER A 218 -0.17 22.40 0.79
CA SER A 218 -0.20 23.04 2.10
C SER A 218 -1.56 22.99 2.80
N SER A 219 -2.67 22.88 2.06
CA SER A 219 -4.01 22.81 2.64
C SER A 219 -4.29 21.42 3.20
N THR A 220 -3.93 20.38 2.44
CA THR A 220 -4.04 18.98 2.87
C THR A 220 -3.14 18.72 4.08
N TYR A 221 -1.88 19.17 4.05
CA TYR A 221 -0.95 19.04 5.18
C TYR A 221 -1.51 19.66 6.47
N ARG A 222 -1.97 20.92 6.42
CA ARG A 222 -2.56 21.60 7.59
C ARG A 222 -3.77 20.86 8.15
N ARG A 223 -4.58 20.27 7.27
CA ARG A 223 -5.77 19.53 7.68
C ARG A 223 -5.41 18.24 8.42
N ILE A 224 -4.51 17.43 7.89
CA ILE A 224 -4.10 16.18 8.57
C ILE A 224 -3.30 16.46 9.86
N ASP A 225 -2.48 17.52 9.89
CA ASP A 225 -1.79 18.00 11.09
C ASP A 225 -2.79 18.46 12.16
N ALA A 226 -3.87 19.15 11.77
CA ALA A 226 -4.93 19.53 12.70
C ALA A 226 -5.67 18.32 13.28
N ILE A 227 -5.91 17.27 12.48
CA ILE A 227 -6.51 16.01 12.96
C ILE A 227 -5.57 15.33 13.94
N GLU A 228 -4.29 15.18 13.59
CA GLU A 228 -3.27 14.57 14.44
C GLU A 228 -3.17 15.26 15.80
N LYS A 229 -3.11 16.61 15.84
CA LYS A 229 -3.12 17.38 17.10
C LYS A 229 -4.36 17.14 17.94
N GLN A 230 -5.53 16.98 17.31
CA GLN A 230 -6.75 16.65 18.05
C GLN A 230 -6.68 15.22 18.62
N ILE A 231 -6.07 14.27 17.90
CA ILE A 231 -5.86 12.90 18.40
C ILE A 231 -4.88 12.90 19.58
N GLU A 232 -3.78 13.65 19.50
CA GLU A 232 -2.81 13.78 20.59
C GLU A 232 -3.42 14.36 21.87
N SER A 233 -4.48 15.16 21.74
CA SER A 233 -5.23 15.71 22.88
C SER A 233 -6.38 14.83 23.39
N SER A 234 -6.69 13.73 22.69
CA SER A 234 -7.80 12.83 23.01
C SER A 234 -7.42 11.81 24.08
N GLU A 235 -8.35 11.45 24.98
CA GLU A 235 -8.16 10.38 25.96
C GLU A 235 -7.90 9.01 25.30
N SER A 236 -8.43 8.81 24.08
CA SER A 236 -8.28 7.58 23.29
C SER A 236 -7.18 7.68 22.22
N GLN A 237 -6.12 8.46 22.46
CA GLN A 237 -5.04 8.70 21.50
C GLN A 237 -4.48 7.40 20.88
N GLU A 238 -4.18 6.41 21.72
CA GLU A 238 -3.57 5.15 21.29
C GLU A 238 -4.48 4.36 20.33
N ALA A 239 -5.72 4.10 20.74
CA ALA A 239 -6.71 3.41 19.91
C ALA A 239 -6.99 4.14 18.57
N LEU A 240 -6.97 5.48 18.57
CA LEU A 240 -7.16 6.26 17.34
C LEU A 240 -5.98 6.13 16.39
N HIS A 241 -4.73 6.24 16.88
CA HIS A 241 -3.55 6.02 16.04
C HIS A 241 -3.51 4.60 15.48
N GLU A 242 -3.83 3.60 16.30
CA GLU A 242 -3.92 2.21 15.86
C GLU A 242 -4.95 2.02 14.74
N THR A 243 -6.16 2.56 14.94
CA THR A 243 -7.23 2.52 13.95
C THR A 243 -6.78 3.16 12.63
N ILE A 244 -6.19 4.35 12.69
CA ILE A 244 -5.76 5.11 11.50
C ILE A 244 -4.69 4.33 10.73
N ARG A 245 -3.71 3.73 11.42
CA ARG A 245 -2.68 2.90 10.76
C ARG A 245 -3.29 1.68 10.09
N VAL A 246 -4.20 0.98 10.76
CA VAL A 246 -4.90 -0.17 10.17
C VAL A 246 -5.69 0.25 8.94
N VAL A 247 -6.41 1.38 8.99
CA VAL A 247 -7.13 1.92 7.82
C VAL A 247 -6.18 2.17 6.66
N GLY A 248 -5.05 2.84 6.91
CA GLY A 248 -4.04 3.10 5.89
C GLY A 248 -3.52 1.81 5.24
N LEU A 249 -3.21 0.79 6.05
CA LEU A 249 -2.71 -0.51 5.57
C LEU A 249 -3.76 -1.29 4.76
N VAL A 250 -5.02 -1.29 5.22
CA VAL A 250 -6.12 -1.91 4.48
C VAL A 250 -6.31 -1.23 3.14
N MET A 251 -6.34 0.10 3.11
CA MET A 251 -6.53 0.87 1.88
C MET A 251 -5.33 0.81 0.94
N ASP A 252 -4.11 0.64 1.46
CA ASP A 252 -2.90 0.39 0.64
C ASP A 252 -2.97 -0.97 -0.07
N SER A 253 -3.67 -1.94 0.51
CA SER A 253 -3.86 -3.28 -0.08
C SER A 253 -5.01 -3.36 -1.08
N ASN A 254 -5.75 -2.27 -1.28
CA ASN A 254 -6.91 -2.19 -2.18
C ASN A 254 -6.54 -1.54 -3.52
N GLN A 255 -7.39 -1.71 -4.53
CA GLN A 255 -7.17 -1.10 -5.85
C GLN A 255 -7.25 0.44 -5.75
N ASN A 256 -6.49 1.15 -6.61
CA ASN A 256 -6.51 2.62 -6.65
C ASN A 256 -7.92 3.21 -6.89
N SER A 257 -8.77 2.50 -7.63
CA SER A 257 -10.18 2.86 -7.83
C SER A 257 -10.97 2.97 -6.52
N GLU A 258 -10.63 2.15 -5.53
CA GLU A 258 -11.27 2.16 -4.21
C GLU A 258 -10.86 3.36 -3.36
N ARG A 259 -9.61 3.82 -3.50
CA ARG A 259 -9.13 5.06 -2.87
C ARG A 259 -9.77 6.28 -3.55
N LEU A 260 -9.89 6.29 -4.88
CA LEU A 260 -10.59 7.35 -5.62
C LEU A 260 -12.09 7.43 -5.24
N ALA A 261 -12.72 6.30 -4.93
CA ALA A 261 -14.10 6.29 -4.44
C ALA A 261 -14.25 7.08 -3.13
N LEU A 262 -13.23 7.08 -2.25
CA LEU A 262 -13.24 7.88 -1.02
C LEU A 262 -13.24 9.38 -1.32
N ASP A 263 -12.58 9.85 -2.37
CA ASP A 263 -12.57 11.26 -2.74
C ASP A 263 -13.98 11.76 -3.10
N GLY A 264 -14.78 10.91 -3.75
CA GLY A 264 -16.20 11.19 -4.02
C GLY A 264 -17.08 11.26 -2.77
N MET A 265 -16.62 10.73 -1.63
CA MET A 265 -17.37 10.67 -0.38
C MET A 265 -17.02 11.82 0.60
N LYS A 266 -16.17 12.78 0.21
CA LYS A 266 -15.74 13.90 1.07
C LYS A 266 -16.89 14.74 1.66
N GLN A 267 -18.07 14.72 1.04
CA GLN A 267 -19.24 15.49 1.50
C GLN A 267 -20.09 14.75 2.55
N SER A 268 -19.82 13.46 2.82
CA SER A 268 -20.63 12.64 3.72
C SER A 268 -19.76 11.76 4.62
N THR A 269 -19.49 12.26 5.82
CA THR A 269 -18.82 11.53 6.91
C THR A 269 -19.44 10.14 7.11
N ARG A 270 -20.77 10.02 7.06
CA ARG A 270 -21.46 8.74 7.26
C ARG A 270 -21.16 7.74 6.14
N MET A 271 -21.25 8.15 4.87
CA MET A 271 -20.92 7.24 3.76
C MET A 271 -19.46 6.79 3.82
N ARG A 272 -18.56 7.70 4.21
CA ARG A 272 -17.13 7.37 4.39
C ARG A 272 -16.92 6.37 5.51
N VAL A 273 -17.57 6.56 6.67
CA VAL A 273 -17.52 5.62 7.81
C VAL A 273 -18.06 4.26 7.38
N ASP A 274 -19.25 4.21 6.78
CA ASP A 274 -19.88 2.94 6.37
C ASP A 274 -19.00 2.19 5.35
N TYR A 275 -18.40 2.91 4.40
CA TYR A 275 -17.49 2.34 3.41
C TYR A 275 -16.21 1.79 4.05
N LEU A 276 -15.49 2.60 4.84
CA LEU A 276 -14.25 2.18 5.49
C LEU A 276 -14.51 1.05 6.49
N LYS A 277 -15.60 1.12 7.26
CA LYS A 277 -16.03 0.06 8.18
C LYS A 277 -16.28 -1.25 7.44
N GLY A 278 -16.95 -1.21 6.29
CA GLY A 278 -17.15 -2.38 5.44
C GLY A 278 -15.82 -2.98 4.98
N LYS A 279 -14.88 -2.15 4.51
CA LYS A 279 -13.55 -2.59 4.09
C LYS A 279 -12.73 -3.21 5.23
N LEU A 280 -12.73 -2.60 6.41
CA LEU A 280 -12.06 -3.13 7.59
C LEU A 280 -12.64 -4.48 8.00
N ASN A 281 -13.97 -4.57 8.16
CA ASN A 281 -14.62 -5.81 8.55
C ASN A 281 -14.42 -6.91 7.50
N TYR A 282 -14.49 -6.59 6.20
CA TYR A 282 -14.31 -7.56 5.13
C TYR A 282 -12.91 -8.17 5.18
N LYS A 283 -11.86 -7.33 5.21
CA LYS A 283 -10.48 -7.81 5.31
C LYS A 283 -10.23 -8.60 6.61
N ALA A 284 -10.78 -8.14 7.73
CA ALA A 284 -10.64 -8.82 9.01
C ALA A 284 -11.33 -10.20 8.99
N ALA A 285 -12.54 -10.28 8.43
CA ALA A 285 -13.26 -11.53 8.26
C ALA A 285 -12.53 -12.48 7.31
N THR A 286 -12.07 -12.02 6.15
CA THR A 286 -11.25 -12.83 5.24
C THR A 286 -10.03 -13.42 5.96
N HIS A 287 -9.31 -12.60 6.73
CA HIS A 287 -8.16 -13.09 7.49
C HIS A 287 -8.56 -14.10 8.57
N TYR A 288 -9.62 -13.80 9.33
CA TYR A 288 -10.14 -14.67 10.37
C TYR A 288 -10.52 -16.05 9.82
N PHE A 289 -11.37 -16.09 8.80
CA PHE A 289 -11.92 -17.34 8.26
C PHE A 289 -10.89 -18.16 7.46
N LEU A 290 -9.94 -17.51 6.77
CA LEU A 290 -8.95 -18.24 5.97
C LEU A 290 -7.72 -18.67 6.77
N ASN A 291 -7.27 -17.87 7.73
CA ASN A 291 -5.95 -18.05 8.35
C ASN A 291 -6.00 -18.36 9.85
N ARG A 292 -7.10 -18.01 10.54
CA ARG A 292 -7.18 -18.06 12.01
C ARG A 292 -8.47 -18.66 12.56
N LEU A 293 -9.18 -19.45 11.75
CA LEU A 293 -10.46 -20.01 12.14
C LEU A 293 -10.27 -21.00 13.30
N PRO A 294 -10.84 -20.74 14.48
CA PRO A 294 -10.81 -21.71 15.58
C PRO A 294 -11.46 -23.02 15.16
N GLN A 295 -11.02 -24.14 15.73
CA GLN A 295 -11.55 -25.46 15.37
C GLN A 295 -13.09 -25.54 15.50
N SER A 296 -13.66 -24.90 16.54
CA SER A 296 -15.12 -24.83 16.72
C SER A 296 -15.83 -24.20 15.54
N ASP A 297 -15.29 -23.10 15.01
CA ASP A 297 -15.90 -22.33 13.94
C ASP A 297 -15.64 -23.02 12.60
N GLN A 298 -14.51 -23.72 12.46
CA GLN A 298 -14.24 -24.58 11.31
C GLN A 298 -15.25 -25.73 11.22
N ASP A 299 -15.52 -26.40 12.34
CA ASP A 299 -16.49 -27.48 12.41
C ASP A 299 -17.92 -26.96 12.11
N ALA A 300 -18.27 -25.77 12.65
CA ALA A 300 -19.54 -25.11 12.37
C ALA A 300 -19.71 -24.74 10.90
N VAL A 301 -18.71 -24.08 10.28
CA VAL A 301 -18.76 -23.70 8.85
C VAL A 301 -18.82 -24.94 7.97
N LYS A 302 -18.09 -26.01 8.32
CA LYS A 302 -18.10 -27.26 7.57
C LYS A 302 -19.46 -27.96 7.64
N SER A 303 -20.02 -28.15 8.84
CA SER A 303 -21.33 -28.76 9.02
C SER A 303 -22.41 -27.93 8.31
N TRP A 304 -22.38 -26.61 8.46
CA TRP A 304 -23.27 -25.73 7.69
C TRP A 304 -23.12 -25.89 6.18
N GLY A 305 -21.88 -26.04 5.68
CA GLY A 305 -21.57 -26.29 4.28
C GLY A 305 -22.22 -27.58 3.75
N GLU A 306 -22.09 -28.67 4.50
CA GLU A 306 -22.56 -30.02 4.14
C GLU A 306 -24.07 -30.19 4.37
N ASP A 307 -24.59 -29.73 5.51
CA ASP A 307 -25.94 -30.03 5.98
C ASP A 307 -26.99 -28.99 5.53
N THR A 308 -26.58 -27.74 5.35
CA THR A 308 -27.50 -26.62 5.09
C THR A 308 -27.28 -25.99 3.71
N LEU A 309 -26.04 -25.60 3.40
CA LEU A 309 -25.70 -24.90 2.15
C LEU A 309 -25.81 -25.82 0.93
N GLU A 310 -25.18 -27.00 0.94
CA GLU A 310 -25.17 -27.90 -0.22
C GLU A 310 -26.60 -28.28 -0.67
N PRO A 311 -27.51 -28.73 0.22
CA PRO A 311 -28.88 -29.05 -0.18
C PRO A 311 -29.64 -27.85 -0.76
N ALA A 312 -29.43 -26.65 -0.19
CA ALA A 312 -30.04 -25.42 -0.69
C ALA A 312 -29.54 -25.09 -2.10
N LEU A 313 -28.23 -25.21 -2.35
CA LEU A 313 -27.63 -24.97 -3.67
C LEU A 313 -28.08 -26.00 -4.71
N VAL A 314 -28.23 -27.27 -4.33
CA VAL A 314 -28.76 -28.33 -5.19
C VAL A 314 -30.21 -28.03 -5.58
N ALA A 315 -31.03 -27.59 -4.62
CA ALA A 315 -32.44 -27.24 -4.87
C ALA A 315 -32.58 -26.07 -5.86
N VAL A 316 -31.72 -25.04 -5.75
CA VAL A 316 -31.75 -23.86 -6.62
C VAL A 316 -31.20 -24.16 -8.01
N SER A 317 -30.07 -24.89 -8.11
CA SER A 317 -29.36 -25.05 -9.38
C SER A 317 -30.04 -25.99 -10.38
N ARG A 318 -31.01 -26.83 -9.94
CA ARG A 318 -31.67 -27.88 -10.75
C ARG A 318 -30.68 -28.80 -11.48
N THR A 319 -29.43 -28.83 -11.04
CA THR A 319 -28.36 -29.63 -11.64
C THR A 319 -27.71 -30.44 -10.55
N SER A 320 -27.56 -31.74 -10.79
CA SER A 320 -26.76 -32.63 -9.96
C SER A 320 -25.27 -32.33 -10.19
N GLY A 321 -24.75 -31.30 -9.54
CA GLY A 321 -23.30 -31.17 -9.32
C GLY A 321 -22.84 -32.24 -8.32
N ARG A 322 -21.65 -32.81 -8.52
CA ARG A 322 -21.09 -33.83 -7.60
C ARG A 322 -20.15 -33.25 -6.55
N ASN A 323 -19.87 -31.95 -6.59
CA ASN A 323 -18.91 -31.30 -5.69
C ASN A 323 -19.42 -29.90 -5.29
N LEU A 324 -19.42 -29.61 -3.99
CA LEU A 324 -19.77 -28.33 -3.37
C LEU A 324 -19.06 -27.13 -4.02
N SER A 325 -17.77 -27.26 -4.33
CA SER A 325 -16.99 -26.23 -5.04
C SER A 325 -17.62 -25.79 -6.37
N GLU A 326 -18.17 -26.74 -7.12
CA GLU A 326 -18.82 -26.42 -8.40
C GLU A 326 -20.16 -25.72 -8.19
N LEU A 327 -20.91 -26.14 -7.16
CA LEU A 327 -22.18 -25.52 -6.78
C LEU A 327 -21.96 -24.09 -6.31
N ILE A 328 -20.96 -23.84 -5.45
CA ILE A 328 -20.57 -22.51 -4.97
C ILE A 328 -20.23 -21.58 -6.13
N ASN A 329 -19.35 -22.02 -7.04
CA ASN A 329 -18.93 -21.20 -8.18
C ASN A 329 -20.10 -20.84 -9.12
N ARG A 330 -21.00 -21.80 -9.38
CA ARG A 330 -22.23 -21.53 -10.17
C ARG A 330 -23.15 -20.58 -9.42
N PHE A 331 -23.29 -20.77 -8.12
CA PHE A 331 -24.15 -19.95 -7.29
C PHE A 331 -23.66 -18.50 -7.25
N MET A 332 -22.37 -18.25 -7.05
CA MET A 332 -21.80 -16.90 -7.07
C MET A 332 -22.02 -16.17 -8.40
N PHE A 333 -21.97 -16.90 -9.51
CA PHE A 333 -22.31 -16.34 -10.81
C PHE A 333 -23.79 -15.94 -10.88
N ILE A 334 -24.69 -16.79 -10.41
CA ILE A 334 -26.14 -16.52 -10.37
C ILE A 334 -26.43 -15.35 -9.41
N PHE A 335 -25.81 -15.34 -8.22
CA PHE A 335 -25.96 -14.31 -7.21
C PHE A 335 -25.65 -12.92 -7.77
N ARG A 336 -24.55 -12.78 -8.54
CA ARG A 336 -24.18 -11.52 -9.19
C ARG A 336 -25.10 -11.09 -10.33
N THR A 337 -25.95 -11.97 -10.85
CA THR A 337 -26.81 -11.68 -12.02
C THR A 337 -28.27 -11.50 -11.67
N ILE A 338 -28.73 -12.02 -10.52
CA ILE A 338 -30.12 -11.93 -10.08
C ILE A 338 -30.21 -10.98 -8.89
N ASP A 339 -30.58 -9.73 -9.19
CA ASP A 339 -30.76 -8.70 -8.17
C ASP A 339 -31.94 -9.04 -7.23
N GLY A 340 -31.72 -8.89 -5.92
CA GLY A 340 -32.70 -9.05 -4.82
C GLY A 340 -33.12 -10.49 -4.44
N LYS A 341 -33.47 -11.37 -5.39
CA LYS A 341 -34.01 -12.71 -5.04
C LYS A 341 -33.00 -13.64 -4.38
N ALA A 342 -31.73 -13.48 -4.73
CA ALA A 342 -30.67 -14.28 -4.12
C ALA A 342 -30.47 -13.90 -2.64
N GLU A 343 -30.74 -12.65 -2.28
CA GLU A 343 -30.66 -12.17 -0.91
C GLU A 343 -31.70 -12.86 -0.01
N GLU A 344 -32.97 -12.90 -0.45
CA GLU A 344 -34.06 -13.56 0.27
C GLU A 344 -33.79 -15.05 0.56
N LEU A 345 -33.09 -15.73 -0.34
CA LEU A 345 -32.75 -17.14 -0.19
C LEU A 345 -31.54 -17.37 0.73
N MET A 346 -30.55 -16.48 0.70
CA MET A 346 -29.28 -16.70 1.38
C MET A 346 -29.23 -16.11 2.78
N THR A 347 -29.97 -15.03 3.06
CA THR A 347 -30.02 -14.44 4.41
C THR A 347 -30.41 -15.46 5.48
N PRO A 348 -31.45 -16.32 5.29
CA PRO A 348 -31.78 -17.34 6.28
C PRO A 348 -30.64 -18.35 6.51
N LEU A 349 -29.94 -18.75 5.44
CA LEU A 349 -28.86 -19.73 5.52
C LEU A 349 -27.67 -19.19 6.31
N VAL A 350 -27.28 -17.93 6.09
CA VAL A 350 -26.20 -17.33 6.88
C VAL A 350 -26.64 -17.10 8.32
N ASN A 351 -27.89 -16.68 8.54
CA ASN A 351 -28.43 -16.51 9.88
C ASN A 351 -28.52 -17.80 10.69
N GLU A 352 -28.62 -18.96 10.03
CA GLU A 352 -28.57 -20.28 10.67
C GLU A 352 -27.16 -20.61 11.20
N LEU A 353 -26.11 -20.18 10.50
CA LEU A 353 -24.71 -20.38 10.91
C LEU A 353 -24.28 -19.46 12.06
N LEU A 354 -24.75 -18.20 12.09
CA LEU A 354 -24.28 -17.18 13.04
C LEU A 354 -24.32 -17.62 14.53
N PRO A 355 -25.36 -18.33 15.03
CA PRO A 355 -25.41 -18.82 16.40
C PRO A 355 -24.30 -19.82 16.77
N ASP A 356 -23.79 -20.57 15.79
CA ASP A 356 -22.80 -21.63 16.00
C ASP A 356 -21.35 -21.13 15.92
N LEU A 357 -21.16 -19.93 15.38
CA LEU A 357 -19.86 -19.24 15.38
C LEU A 357 -19.51 -18.66 16.75
N SER A 358 -18.21 -18.58 17.03
CA SER A 358 -17.67 -17.82 18.15
C SER A 358 -18.11 -16.35 18.14
N SER A 359 -17.94 -15.65 19.27
CA SER A 359 -18.29 -14.22 19.36
C SER A 359 -17.57 -13.37 18.30
N ASP A 360 -16.32 -13.69 18.02
CA ASP A 360 -15.48 -12.95 17.07
C ASP A 360 -15.91 -13.25 15.63
N GLY A 361 -16.09 -14.53 15.28
CA GLY A 361 -16.59 -14.94 13.97
C GLY A 361 -17.96 -14.34 13.67
N ARG A 362 -18.88 -14.37 14.64
CA ARG A 362 -20.21 -13.75 14.52
C ARG A 362 -20.13 -12.24 14.33
N THR A 363 -19.31 -11.55 15.13
CA THR A 363 -19.16 -10.08 15.06
C THR A 363 -18.64 -9.67 13.70
N LEU A 364 -17.54 -10.28 13.25
CA LEU A 364 -16.92 -9.97 11.96
C LEU A 364 -17.87 -10.22 10.79
N LEU A 365 -18.56 -11.37 10.78
CA LEU A 365 -19.47 -11.73 9.70
C LEU A 365 -20.73 -10.85 9.68
N SER A 366 -21.32 -10.55 10.85
CA SER A 366 -22.55 -9.76 10.96
C SER A 366 -22.40 -8.30 10.51
N ASN A 367 -21.18 -7.77 10.52
CA ASN A 367 -20.88 -6.42 10.04
C ASN A 367 -20.72 -6.31 8.51
N LEU A 368 -20.76 -7.44 7.79
CA LEU A 368 -20.63 -7.49 6.34
C LEU A 368 -21.98 -7.46 5.64
N ARG A 369 -21.96 -7.04 4.38
CA ARG A 369 -23.10 -7.25 3.47
C ARG A 369 -23.21 -8.73 3.14
N LEU A 370 -24.41 -9.21 2.81
CA LEU A 370 -24.62 -10.63 2.52
C LEU A 370 -23.69 -11.17 1.42
N GLU A 371 -23.45 -10.39 0.35
CA GLU A 371 -22.50 -10.78 -0.71
C GLU A 371 -21.09 -11.03 -0.15
N GLU A 372 -20.63 -10.15 0.73
CA GLU A 372 -19.33 -10.22 1.37
C GLU A 372 -19.26 -11.40 2.36
N GLN A 373 -20.33 -11.64 3.14
CA GLN A 373 -20.47 -12.80 4.01
C GLN A 373 -20.31 -14.10 3.22
N LEU A 374 -21.06 -14.24 2.13
CA LEU A 374 -21.01 -15.41 1.28
C LEU A 374 -19.64 -15.57 0.62
N SER A 375 -19.03 -14.49 0.15
CA SER A 375 -17.67 -14.53 -0.41
C SER A 375 -16.67 -15.09 0.62
N VAL A 376 -16.69 -14.58 1.86
CA VAL A 376 -15.77 -15.04 2.92
C VAL A 376 -16.02 -16.51 3.27
N LEU A 377 -17.28 -16.91 3.45
CA LEU A 377 -17.64 -18.28 3.78
C LEU A 377 -17.30 -19.27 2.66
N PHE A 378 -17.50 -18.88 1.40
CA PHE A 378 -17.16 -19.72 0.25
C PHE A 378 -15.66 -19.86 0.07
N ASP A 379 -14.89 -18.79 0.27
CA ASP A 379 -13.43 -18.85 0.27
C ASP A 379 -12.92 -19.77 1.39
N CYS A 380 -13.63 -19.82 2.53
CA CYS A 380 -13.34 -20.73 3.64
C CYS A 380 -13.67 -22.20 3.34
N LEU A 381 -14.79 -22.47 2.64
CA LEU A 381 -15.21 -23.82 2.27
C LEU A 381 -14.37 -24.41 1.13
N ASP A 382 -13.85 -23.57 0.25
CA ASP A 382 -12.98 -23.96 -0.85
C ASP A 382 -11.74 -23.04 -0.94
N PRO A 383 -10.76 -23.20 -0.04
CA PRO A 383 -9.54 -22.39 -0.07
C PRO A 383 -8.71 -22.64 -1.35
N GLN A 384 -8.90 -23.79 -2.02
CA GLN A 384 -8.17 -24.11 -3.24
C GLN A 384 -8.72 -23.37 -4.46
N ALA A 385 -10.01 -23.03 -4.51
CA ALA A 385 -10.60 -22.28 -5.62
C ALA A 385 -9.88 -20.95 -5.91
N ASN A 386 -9.27 -20.34 -4.89
CA ASN A 386 -8.53 -19.09 -5.01
C ASN A 386 -7.00 -19.25 -4.97
N SER A 387 -6.49 -20.47 -4.91
CA SER A 387 -5.06 -20.72 -4.94
C SER A 387 -4.45 -20.28 -6.28
N TYR A 388 -3.21 -19.79 -6.23
CA TYR A 388 -2.48 -19.37 -7.41
C TYR A 388 -2.31 -20.53 -8.39
N GLU A 389 -2.07 -21.74 -7.88
CA GLU A 389 -1.96 -22.97 -8.66
C GLU A 389 -3.25 -23.27 -9.44
N THR A 390 -4.41 -23.12 -8.78
CA THR A 390 -5.71 -23.34 -9.43
C THR A 390 -5.99 -22.25 -10.47
N LEU A 391 -5.65 -20.99 -10.18
CA LEU A 391 -5.79 -19.90 -11.16
C LEU A 391 -4.87 -20.10 -12.37
N LEU A 392 -3.63 -20.54 -12.16
CA LEU A 392 -2.69 -20.89 -13.22
C LEU A 392 -3.20 -22.07 -14.04
N GLU A 393 -3.71 -23.12 -13.41
CA GLU A 393 -4.28 -24.27 -14.10
C GLU A 393 -5.49 -23.84 -14.94
N GLN A 394 -6.41 -23.06 -14.35
CA GLN A 394 -7.56 -22.51 -15.05
C GLN A 394 -7.15 -21.67 -16.25
N TYR A 395 -6.20 -20.75 -16.06
CA TYR A 395 -5.65 -19.91 -17.11
C TYR A 395 -4.99 -20.77 -18.20
N SER A 396 -4.17 -21.76 -17.85
CA SER A 396 -3.48 -22.64 -18.79
C SER A 396 -4.44 -23.41 -19.70
N ASN A 397 -5.65 -23.72 -19.20
CA ASN A 397 -6.71 -24.40 -19.91
C ASN A 397 -7.59 -23.47 -20.78
N LEU A 398 -7.40 -22.15 -20.72
CA LEU A 398 -8.11 -21.19 -21.56
C LEU A 398 -7.63 -21.24 -23.03
N PRO A 399 -8.51 -20.96 -24.01
CA PRO A 399 -8.11 -20.81 -25.41
C PRO A 399 -7.14 -19.64 -25.56
N SER A 400 -6.20 -19.71 -26.52
CA SER A 400 -5.19 -18.67 -26.73
C SER A 400 -5.78 -17.26 -26.87
N LYS A 401 -6.94 -17.12 -27.51
CA LYS A 401 -7.64 -15.83 -27.65
C LYS A 401 -8.09 -15.25 -26.30
N SER A 402 -8.58 -16.08 -25.38
CA SER A 402 -8.98 -15.60 -24.04
C SER A 402 -7.75 -15.26 -23.20
N LYS A 403 -6.65 -16.04 -23.33
CA LYS A 403 -5.38 -15.72 -22.67
C LYS A 403 -4.84 -14.37 -23.11
N GLU A 404 -4.79 -14.11 -24.41
CA GLU A 404 -4.35 -12.83 -24.97
C GLU A 404 -5.19 -11.66 -24.45
N LEU A 405 -6.51 -11.80 -24.36
CA LEU A 405 -7.36 -10.76 -23.79
C LEU A 405 -7.09 -10.50 -22.30
N ILE A 406 -6.81 -11.56 -21.54
CA ILE A 406 -6.46 -11.46 -20.11
C ILE A 406 -5.08 -10.83 -19.95
N ASP A 407 -4.10 -11.22 -20.76
CA ASP A 407 -2.72 -10.69 -20.73
C ASP A 407 -2.66 -9.21 -21.12
N LEU A 408 -3.62 -8.73 -21.92
CA LEU A 408 -3.76 -7.33 -22.30
C LEU A 408 -4.59 -6.52 -21.29
N SER A 409 -5.12 -7.16 -20.25
CA SER A 409 -5.95 -6.50 -19.24
C SER A 409 -5.14 -6.07 -18.03
N ASN A 410 -5.75 -5.23 -17.18
CA ASN A 410 -5.09 -4.81 -15.94
C ASN A 410 -4.78 -6.04 -15.07
N PRO A 411 -3.53 -6.22 -14.59
CA PRO A 411 -3.13 -7.37 -13.79
C PRO A 411 -4.02 -7.60 -12.55
N SER A 412 -4.56 -6.52 -11.97
CA SER A 412 -5.48 -6.60 -10.82
C SER A 412 -6.84 -7.24 -11.14
N ASP A 413 -7.22 -7.28 -12.43
CA ASP A 413 -8.47 -7.88 -12.89
C ASP A 413 -8.29 -9.33 -13.37
N THR A 414 -7.06 -9.80 -13.58
CA THR A 414 -6.71 -11.11 -14.15
C THR A 414 -7.51 -12.25 -13.52
N LYS A 415 -7.57 -12.32 -12.19
CA LYS A 415 -8.33 -13.34 -11.47
C LYS A 415 -9.82 -13.33 -11.84
N SER A 416 -10.43 -12.14 -11.87
CA SER A 416 -11.86 -11.99 -12.19
C SER A 416 -12.16 -12.39 -13.63
N GLN A 417 -11.24 -12.11 -14.55
CA GLN A 417 -11.38 -12.44 -15.97
C GLN A 417 -11.19 -13.92 -16.25
N ILE A 418 -10.19 -14.56 -15.63
CA ILE A 418 -10.02 -16.02 -15.66
C ILE A 418 -11.32 -16.70 -15.21
N ASN A 419 -11.83 -16.32 -14.04
CA ASN A 419 -13.07 -16.88 -13.50
C ASN A 419 -14.26 -16.66 -14.44
N ARG A 420 -14.39 -15.47 -15.03
CA ARG A 420 -15.45 -15.14 -15.99
C ARG A 420 -15.38 -16.00 -17.25
N GLU A 421 -14.20 -16.19 -17.82
CA GLU A 421 -13.99 -16.99 -19.04
C GLU A 421 -14.19 -18.49 -18.78
N VAL A 422 -13.72 -19.00 -17.63
CA VAL A 422 -13.98 -20.38 -17.18
C VAL A 422 -15.47 -20.64 -17.06
N LEU A 423 -16.22 -19.74 -16.40
CA LEU A 423 -17.67 -19.85 -16.26
C LEU A 423 -18.37 -19.75 -17.61
N ARG A 424 -18.01 -18.77 -18.46
CA ARG A 424 -18.57 -18.60 -19.79
C ARG A 424 -18.44 -19.87 -20.62
N ARG A 425 -17.27 -20.52 -20.61
CA ARG A 425 -17.05 -21.78 -21.35
C ARG A 425 -17.86 -22.93 -20.79
N ARG A 426 -18.01 -23.04 -19.46
CA ARG A 426 -18.85 -24.06 -18.83
C ARG A 426 -20.31 -23.92 -19.26
N PHE A 427 -20.85 -22.70 -19.35
CA PHE A 427 -22.23 -22.45 -19.76
C PHE A 427 -22.46 -22.47 -21.27
N SER A 428 -21.42 -22.25 -22.08
CA SER A 428 -21.54 -22.23 -23.56
C SER A 428 -21.44 -23.61 -24.20
N ARG A 429 -21.09 -24.68 -23.47
CA ARG A 429 -21.05 -26.03 -24.03
C ARG A 429 -22.48 -26.53 -24.27
N PRO A 430 -22.88 -26.87 -25.51
CA PRO A 430 -24.19 -27.45 -25.77
C PRO A 430 -24.35 -28.73 -24.93
N ARG A 431 -25.52 -28.88 -24.30
CA ARG A 431 -25.89 -30.13 -23.61
C ARG A 431 -26.02 -31.20 -24.69
N ASN A 432 -25.02 -32.06 -24.81
CA ASN A 432 -25.12 -33.30 -25.59
C ASN A 432 -26.02 -34.30 -24.88
#